data_AF-A0A954W9T8-F1
#
_entry.id   AF-A0A954W9T8-F1
#
_cell.length_a   1.000
_cell.length_b   1.000
_cell.length_c   1.000
_cell.angle_alpha   90.00
_cell.angle_beta   90.00
_cell.angle_gamma   90.00
#
_symmetry.space_group_name_H-M   'P 1'
#
loop_
_entity.id
_entity.type
_entity.pdbx_description
1 polymer ?
#
loop_
_entity_poly.entity_id
_entity_poly.type
_entity_poly.pdbx_seq_one_letter_code
_entity_poly.pdbx_strand_id
1 'polypeptide(L)'
;MSQDTAINNGGSTESARAANRPAVMGGWLPGIITWLLILVLGGAIIAVRYSAAESDQANVNVFTLILGFGMFVTFGVWFVFRSAYPMLIRLLAPVAVMLSVAVWFALYEIDHVDGNLIPHWKRRGAKAPDELLATPEIAAPDQATETPAKVDLATTTAWDFPQFLGPNRDLQVTAVKLSQNWDSDPPQQLWRQPIGAGWSSFAAVNGFAVTLEQRGDEELVTCY
;
A
#
# COMPACT_ATOMS: atom_id res chain seq x y z
N MET A 1 -61.59 56.49 -57.38
CA MET A 1 -62.46 55.80 -56.39
C MET A 1 -61.88 54.40 -56.25
N SER A 2 -61.16 53.98 -55.22
CA SER A 2 -60.77 54.50 -53.90
C SER A 2 -59.59 53.62 -53.42
N GLN A 3 -58.58 54.22 -52.79
CA GLN A 3 -57.92 53.82 -51.50
C GLN A 3 -57.88 52.33 -51.09
N ASP A 4 -56.92 51.80 -50.33
CA ASP A 4 -55.70 52.26 -49.68
C ASP A 4 -54.99 50.99 -49.16
N THR A 5 -53.70 51.14 -48.94
CA THR A 5 -52.74 50.28 -48.24
C THR A 5 -53.24 49.65 -46.93
N ALA A 6 -52.96 48.36 -46.68
CA ALA A 6 -52.62 47.84 -45.34
C ALA A 6 -51.94 46.46 -45.41
N ILE A 7 -50.65 46.46 -45.11
CA ILE A 7 -49.84 45.29 -44.79
C ILE A 7 -50.25 44.78 -43.40
N ASN A 8 -50.48 43.47 -43.25
CA ASN A 8 -50.55 42.85 -41.92
C ASN A 8 -49.77 41.53 -41.89
N ASN A 9 -48.49 41.63 -41.51
CA ASN A 9 -47.62 40.52 -41.13
C ASN A 9 -47.91 40.17 -39.66
N GLY A 10 -48.65 39.10 -39.40
CA GLY A 10 -49.07 38.71 -38.05
C GLY A 10 -48.96 37.21 -37.76
N GLY A 11 -47.91 36.53 -38.24
CA GLY A 11 -47.80 35.07 -38.14
C GLY A 11 -46.44 34.49 -37.74
N SER A 12 -45.49 35.27 -37.24
CA SER A 12 -44.11 34.79 -36.99
C SER A 12 -43.63 34.85 -35.53
N THR A 13 -44.45 35.30 -34.58
CA THR A 13 -43.97 35.57 -33.21
C THR A 13 -44.10 34.40 -32.22
N GLU A 14 -44.90 33.37 -32.52
CA GLU A 14 -45.04 32.20 -31.63
C GLU A 14 -44.00 31.09 -31.88
N SER A 15 -43.56 30.90 -33.13
CA SER A 15 -42.54 29.90 -33.48
C SER A 15 -41.12 30.26 -32.98
N ALA A 16 -40.85 31.55 -32.71
CA ALA A 16 -39.53 32.01 -32.30
C ALA A 16 -39.24 31.83 -30.79
N ARG A 17 -40.23 31.50 -29.95
CA ARG A 17 -40.02 31.34 -28.49
C ARG A 17 -39.48 29.98 -28.05
N ALA A 18 -39.34 29.02 -28.97
CA ALA A 18 -38.85 27.68 -28.64
C ALA A 18 -37.33 27.47 -28.86
N ALA A 19 -36.62 28.44 -29.45
CA ALA A 19 -35.29 28.21 -30.01
C ALA A 19 -34.09 28.57 -29.11
N ASN A 20 -34.28 28.83 -27.81
CA ASN A 20 -33.13 29.14 -26.94
C ASN A 20 -33.33 28.72 -25.49
N ARG A 21 -33.57 27.43 -25.25
CA ARG A 21 -33.23 26.85 -23.95
C ARG A 21 -31.73 26.61 -23.96
N PRO A 22 -30.91 27.35 -23.19
CA PRO A 22 -29.50 27.03 -23.09
C PRO A 22 -29.39 25.56 -22.69
N ALA A 23 -28.60 24.78 -23.45
CA ALA A 23 -28.22 23.44 -23.05
C ALA A 23 -27.78 23.52 -21.59
N VAL A 24 -28.35 22.68 -20.71
CA VAL A 24 -28.07 22.71 -19.27
C VAL A 24 -26.56 22.56 -19.09
N MET A 25 -25.86 23.68 -18.99
CA MET A 25 -24.42 23.73 -18.77
C MET A 25 -24.21 23.08 -17.41
N GLY A 26 -23.30 22.11 -17.36
CA GLY A 26 -22.93 21.46 -16.11
C GLY A 26 -22.63 22.50 -15.03
N GLY A 27 -22.92 22.16 -13.77
CA GLY A 27 -22.46 22.97 -12.66
C GLY A 27 -20.94 22.99 -12.59
N TRP A 28 -20.38 24.06 -12.02
CA TRP A 28 -18.96 24.12 -11.64
C TRP A 28 -18.65 23.17 -10.47
N LEU A 29 -19.69 22.76 -9.73
CA LEU A 29 -19.65 21.79 -8.65
C LEU A 29 -20.40 20.50 -9.01
N PRO A 30 -20.06 19.38 -8.36
CA PRO A 30 -20.80 18.14 -8.51
C PRO A 30 -22.28 18.29 -8.17
N GLY A 31 -23.14 17.58 -8.92
CA GLY A 31 -24.57 17.53 -8.63
C GLY A 31 -24.86 16.72 -7.36
N ILE A 32 -26.07 16.87 -6.81
CA ILE A 32 -26.51 16.17 -5.59
C ILE A 32 -26.25 14.67 -5.64
N ILE A 33 -26.51 14.00 -6.77
CA ILE A 33 -26.31 12.56 -6.91
C ILE A 33 -24.83 12.19 -6.73
N THR A 34 -23.92 12.94 -7.34
CA THR A 34 -22.47 12.70 -7.21
C THR A 34 -22.01 12.86 -5.78
N TRP A 35 -22.48 13.91 -5.09
CA TRP A 35 -22.17 14.12 -3.68
C TRP A 35 -22.73 13.01 -2.79
N LEU A 36 -23.97 12.57 -3.03
CA LEU A 36 -24.56 11.45 -2.30
C LEU A 36 -23.73 10.16 -2.46
N LEU A 37 -23.29 9.84 -3.68
CA LEU A 37 -22.44 8.67 -3.93
C LEU A 37 -21.09 8.79 -3.21
N ILE A 38 -20.44 9.97 -3.27
CA ILE A 38 -19.20 10.24 -2.54
C ILE A 38 -19.41 10.09 -1.03
N LEU A 39 -20.49 10.63 -0.47
CA LEU A 39 -20.79 10.50 0.96
C LEU A 39 -21.05 9.05 1.38
N VAL A 40 -21.77 8.28 0.55
CA VAL A 40 -21.99 6.84 0.80
C VAL A 40 -20.66 6.08 0.81
N LEU A 41 -19.80 6.30 -0.18
CA LEU A 41 -18.48 5.67 -0.25
C LEU A 41 -17.58 6.10 0.92
N GLY A 42 -17.62 7.38 1.30
CA GLY A 42 -16.88 7.91 2.45
C GLY A 42 -17.37 7.31 3.77
N GLY A 43 -18.69 7.19 3.95
CA GLY A 43 -19.30 6.50 5.08
C GLY A 43 -18.89 5.02 5.15
N ALA A 44 -18.85 4.33 4.00
CA ALA A 44 -18.37 2.94 3.92
C ALA A 44 -16.89 2.82 4.32
N ILE A 45 -16.03 3.75 3.89
CA ILE A 45 -14.62 3.79 4.31
C ILE A 45 -14.52 3.95 5.83
N ILE A 46 -15.27 4.89 6.42
CA ILE A 46 -15.28 5.10 7.86
C ILE A 46 -15.74 3.83 8.59
N ALA A 47 -16.80 3.18 8.11
CA ALA A 47 -17.30 1.94 8.70
C ALA A 47 -16.25 0.81 8.66
N VAL A 48 -15.59 0.60 7.51
CA VAL A 48 -14.51 -0.39 7.36
C VAL A 48 -13.32 -0.08 8.27
N ARG A 49 -12.96 1.20 8.41
CA ARG A 49 -11.85 1.61 9.29
C ARG A 49 -12.20 1.53 10.77
N TYR A 50 -13.46 1.72 11.13
CA TYR A 50 -13.93 1.55 12.50
C TYR A 50 -13.86 0.08 12.94
N SER A 51 -14.14 -0.87 12.03
CA SER A 51 -14.03 -2.31 12.31
C SER A 51 -12.59 -2.86 12.26
N ALA A 52 -11.57 -2.01 12.13
CA ALA A 52 -10.19 -2.44 11.94
C ALA A 52 -9.61 -3.20 13.15
N ALA A 53 -10.08 -2.93 14.36
CA ALA A 53 -9.61 -3.62 15.57
C ALA A 53 -10.02 -5.10 15.62
N GLU A 54 -11.12 -5.47 14.94
CA GLU A 54 -11.67 -6.83 14.95
C GLU A 54 -11.36 -7.61 13.66
N SER A 55 -10.91 -6.90 12.62
CA SER A 55 -10.70 -7.45 11.28
C SER A 55 -9.22 -7.60 10.95
N ASP A 56 -8.90 -8.53 10.05
CA ASP A 56 -7.57 -8.59 9.44
C ASP A 56 -7.25 -7.26 8.72
N GLN A 57 -6.13 -6.65 9.10
CA GLN A 57 -5.69 -5.36 8.59
C GLN A 57 -5.47 -5.35 7.07
N ALA A 58 -5.06 -6.48 6.48
CA ALA A 58 -4.91 -6.62 5.03
C ALA A 58 -6.25 -6.43 4.31
N ASN A 59 -7.32 -7.05 4.83
CA ASN A 59 -8.67 -6.91 4.27
C ASN A 59 -9.19 -5.47 4.40
N VAL A 60 -8.98 -4.84 5.57
CA VAL A 60 -9.35 -3.44 5.81
C VAL A 60 -8.68 -2.51 4.80
N ASN A 61 -7.40 -2.73 4.51
CA ASN A 61 -6.65 -1.94 3.53
C ASN A 61 -7.17 -2.14 2.09
N VAL A 62 -7.45 -3.39 1.68
CA VAL A 62 -8.00 -3.69 0.35
C VAL A 62 -9.37 -3.07 0.14
N PHE A 63 -10.30 -3.24 1.09
CA PHE A 63 -11.63 -2.64 0.98
C PHE A 63 -11.55 -1.11 0.96
N THR A 64 -10.69 -0.51 1.77
CA THR A 64 -10.48 0.94 1.75
C THR A 64 -9.95 1.42 0.39
N LEU A 65 -9.00 0.69 -0.21
CA LEU A 65 -8.45 1.02 -1.53
C LEU A 65 -9.53 0.96 -2.62
N ILE A 66 -10.35 -0.10 -2.63
CA ILE A 66 -11.43 -0.28 -3.61
C ILE A 66 -12.47 0.85 -3.49
N LEU A 67 -12.91 1.16 -2.26
CA LEU A 67 -13.88 2.22 -2.00
C LEU A 67 -13.32 3.60 -2.37
N GLY A 68 -12.07 3.88 -2.02
CA GLY A 68 -11.37 5.11 -2.38
C GLY A 68 -11.21 5.25 -3.90
N PHE A 69 -10.85 4.18 -4.60
CA PHE A 69 -10.79 4.15 -6.06
C PHE A 69 -12.18 4.38 -6.69
N GLY A 70 -13.22 3.76 -6.14
CA GLY A 70 -14.60 4.00 -6.57
C GLY A 70 -15.02 5.46 -6.40
N MET A 71 -14.62 6.12 -5.30
CA MET A 71 -14.88 7.53 -5.06
C MET A 71 -14.15 8.42 -6.08
N PHE A 72 -12.87 8.10 -6.36
CA PHE A 72 -12.08 8.78 -7.38
C PHE A 72 -12.69 8.65 -8.77
N VAL A 73 -13.09 7.45 -9.18
CA VAL A 73 -13.76 7.20 -10.47
C VAL A 73 -15.11 7.92 -10.55
N THR A 74 -15.91 7.89 -9.48
CA THR A 74 -17.20 8.58 -9.42
C THR A 74 -17.05 10.08 -9.66
N PHE A 75 -16.06 10.69 -9.00
CA PHE A 75 -15.73 12.10 -9.21
C PHE A 75 -15.18 12.37 -10.61
N GLY A 76 -14.28 11.52 -11.11
CA GLY A 76 -13.68 11.63 -12.44
C GLY A 76 -14.72 11.54 -13.56
N VAL A 77 -15.69 10.62 -13.47
CA VAL A 77 -16.80 10.50 -14.42
C VAL A 77 -17.65 11.77 -14.43
N TRP A 78 -18.02 12.30 -13.26
CA TRP A 78 -18.73 13.57 -13.20
C TRP A 78 -17.91 14.70 -13.85
N PHE A 79 -16.62 14.80 -13.53
CA PHE A 79 -15.74 15.84 -14.03
C PHE A 79 -15.62 15.78 -15.56
N VAL A 80 -15.37 14.61 -16.13
CA VAL A 80 -15.15 14.41 -17.56
C VAL A 80 -16.43 14.56 -18.37
N PHE A 81 -17.61 14.19 -17.86
CA PHE A 81 -18.86 14.16 -18.64
C PHE A 81 -19.88 15.25 -18.29
N ARG A 82 -19.86 15.78 -17.07
CA ARG A 82 -20.93 16.64 -16.56
C ARG A 82 -20.49 18.00 -16.00
N SER A 83 -19.19 18.29 -15.96
CA SER A 83 -18.70 19.58 -15.44
C SER A 83 -18.87 20.74 -16.43
N ALA A 84 -18.85 21.98 -15.93
CA ALA A 84 -18.87 23.21 -16.73
C ALA A 84 -17.53 23.53 -17.44
N TYR A 85 -16.45 22.81 -17.10
CA TYR A 85 -15.10 23.13 -17.56
C TYR A 85 -14.97 22.95 -19.09
N PRO A 86 -14.06 23.71 -19.73
CA PRO A 86 -13.79 23.55 -21.16
C PRO A 86 -13.29 22.14 -21.47
N MET A 87 -13.63 21.63 -22.66
CA MET A 87 -13.32 20.27 -23.12
C MET A 87 -11.82 19.95 -23.01
N LEU A 88 -10.96 20.92 -23.30
CA LEU A 88 -9.51 20.79 -23.16
C LEU A 88 -9.12 20.43 -21.72
N ILE A 89 -9.63 21.12 -20.70
CA ILE A 89 -9.31 20.83 -19.29
C ILE A 89 -9.85 19.45 -18.90
N ARG A 90 -11.04 19.09 -19.38
CA ARG A 90 -11.67 17.79 -19.10
C ARG A 90 -10.90 16.61 -19.68
N LEU A 91 -10.19 16.80 -20.80
CA LEU A 91 -9.27 15.80 -21.35
C LEU A 91 -7.87 15.86 -20.71
N LEU A 92 -7.34 17.06 -20.48
CA LEU A 92 -5.98 17.22 -19.95
C LEU A 92 -5.86 16.75 -18.50
N ALA A 93 -6.88 16.93 -17.66
CA ALA A 93 -6.82 16.51 -16.26
C ALA A 93 -6.59 15.00 -16.09
N PRO A 94 -7.38 14.08 -16.69
CA PRO A 94 -7.11 12.65 -16.57
C PRO A 94 -5.79 12.26 -17.22
N VAL A 95 -5.40 12.88 -18.33
CA VAL A 95 -4.08 12.67 -18.95
C VAL A 95 -2.96 13.08 -17.99
N ALA A 96 -3.08 14.21 -17.32
CA ALA A 96 -2.10 14.68 -16.34
C ALA A 96 -2.00 13.74 -15.13
N VAL A 97 -3.13 13.20 -14.64
CA VAL A 97 -3.12 12.19 -13.57
C VAL A 97 -2.41 10.92 -14.05
N MET A 98 -2.74 10.40 -15.22
CA MET A 98 -2.09 9.21 -15.79
C MET A 98 -0.59 9.42 -16.01
N LEU A 99 -0.19 10.59 -16.53
CA LEU A 99 1.22 10.95 -16.69
C LEU A 99 1.92 11.06 -15.34
N SER A 100 1.28 11.62 -14.32
CA SER A 100 1.86 11.71 -12.97
C SER A 100 2.09 10.33 -12.36
N VAL A 101 1.14 9.41 -12.52
CA VAL A 101 1.30 8.01 -12.11
C VAL A 101 2.42 7.34 -12.91
N ALA A 102 2.46 7.52 -14.23
CA ALA A 102 3.52 6.96 -15.08
C ALA A 102 4.91 7.48 -14.69
N VAL A 103 5.04 8.78 -14.41
CA VAL A 103 6.28 9.39 -13.91
C VAL A 103 6.65 8.82 -12.55
N TRP A 104 5.69 8.63 -11.64
CA TRP A 104 5.95 7.98 -10.36
C TRP A 104 6.55 6.59 -10.53
N PHE A 105 5.93 5.73 -11.34
CA PHE A 105 6.44 4.36 -11.62
C PHE A 105 7.71 4.34 -12.49
N ALA A 106 8.01 5.41 -13.23
CA ALA A 106 9.28 5.56 -13.92
C ALA A 106 10.42 5.85 -12.91
N LEU A 107 10.16 6.67 -11.89
CA LEU A 107 11.14 7.08 -10.89
C LEU A 107 11.26 6.12 -9.70
N TYR A 108 10.19 5.41 -9.37
CA TYR A 108 10.08 4.54 -8.22
C TYR A 108 9.65 3.13 -8.66
N GLU A 109 10.17 2.14 -7.95
CA GLU A 109 9.74 0.74 -8.08
C GLU A 109 9.22 0.23 -6.74
N ILE A 110 8.35 -0.77 -6.80
CA ILE A 110 7.86 -1.46 -5.61
C ILE A 110 9.00 -2.33 -5.11
N ASP A 111 9.43 -2.09 -3.88
CA ASP A 111 10.47 -2.88 -3.22
C ASP A 111 9.87 -4.20 -2.70
N HIS A 112 8.86 -4.08 -1.84
CA HIS A 112 8.07 -5.21 -1.36
C HIS A 112 6.68 -4.75 -0.94
N VAL A 113 5.79 -5.71 -0.71
CA VAL A 113 4.45 -5.49 -0.15
C VAL A 113 4.43 -6.18 1.20
N ASP A 114 4.11 -5.45 2.25
CA ASP A 114 4.06 -6.02 3.60
C ASP A 114 2.82 -6.91 3.82
N GLY A 115 2.77 -7.61 4.96
CA GLY A 115 1.63 -8.46 5.32
C GLY A 115 0.30 -7.72 5.45
N ASN A 116 0.31 -6.39 5.52
CA ASN A 116 -0.88 -5.55 5.54
C ASN A 116 -1.24 -5.02 4.15
N LEU A 117 -0.59 -5.51 3.09
CA LEU A 117 -0.78 -5.10 1.71
C LEU A 117 -0.44 -3.62 1.44
N ILE A 118 0.51 -3.07 2.19
CA ILE A 118 1.04 -1.73 1.95
C ILE A 118 2.31 -1.87 1.09
N PRO A 119 2.33 -1.26 -0.11
CA PRO A 119 3.53 -1.26 -0.94
C PRO A 119 4.57 -0.30 -0.38
N HIS A 120 5.79 -0.80 -0.21
CA HIS A 120 6.95 0.01 0.12
C HIS A 120 7.71 0.35 -1.16
N TRP A 121 8.14 1.61 -1.26
CA TRP A 121 8.69 2.16 -2.50
C TRP A 121 10.16 2.47 -2.33
N LYS A 122 10.96 2.08 -3.32
CA LYS A 122 12.34 2.54 -3.47
C LYS A 122 12.50 3.32 -4.76
N ARG A 123 13.48 4.22 -4.79
CA ARG A 123 13.85 4.88 -6.04
C ARG A 123 14.41 3.82 -6.99
N ARG A 124 14.06 3.90 -8.27
CA ARG A 124 14.57 2.98 -9.28
C ARG A 124 16.09 3.06 -9.33
N GLY A 125 16.74 1.90 -9.21
CA GLY A 125 18.21 1.79 -9.19
C GLY A 125 18.86 2.08 -7.82
N ALA A 126 18.08 2.33 -6.77
CA ALA A 126 18.61 2.29 -5.41
C ALA A 126 18.84 0.83 -4.99
N LYS A 127 19.96 0.58 -4.31
CA LYS A 127 20.26 -0.72 -3.71
C LYS A 127 19.22 -1.10 -2.68
N ALA A 128 18.83 -2.38 -2.65
CA ALA A 128 17.97 -2.90 -1.60
C ALA A 128 18.67 -2.87 -0.23
N PRO A 129 17.95 -2.81 0.90
CA PRO A 129 18.56 -2.74 2.23
C PRO A 129 19.54 -3.87 2.55
N ASP A 130 19.30 -5.07 2.03
CA ASP A 130 20.16 -6.25 2.19
C ASP A 130 21.45 -6.16 1.36
N GLU A 131 21.40 -5.55 0.17
CA GLU A 131 22.60 -5.27 -0.65
C GLU A 131 23.54 -4.23 -0.01
N LEU A 132 23.05 -3.48 0.99
CA LEU A 132 23.87 -2.54 1.76
C LEU A 132 24.67 -3.23 2.86
N LEU A 133 24.31 -4.47 3.21
CA LEU A 133 25.02 -5.25 4.22
C LEU A 133 26.28 -5.86 3.58
N ALA A 134 27.40 -5.80 4.29
CA ALA A 134 28.62 -6.46 3.83
C ALA A 134 28.41 -7.97 3.84
N THR A 135 28.70 -8.67 2.75
CA THR A 135 28.70 -10.15 2.75
C THR A 135 29.73 -10.64 3.78
N PRO A 136 29.36 -11.54 4.71
CA PRO A 136 30.31 -12.13 5.64
C PRO A 136 31.40 -12.83 4.86
N GLU A 137 32.65 -12.46 5.09
CA GLU A 137 33.78 -13.14 4.48
C GLU A 137 33.87 -14.54 5.10
N ILE A 138 33.58 -15.57 4.30
CA ILE A 138 33.82 -16.95 4.72
C ILE A 138 35.34 -17.11 4.77
N ALA A 139 35.93 -16.90 5.94
CA ALA A 139 37.36 -17.05 6.14
C ALA A 139 37.78 -18.42 5.61
N ALA A 140 38.75 -18.46 4.69
CA ALA A 140 39.37 -19.69 4.28
C ALA A 140 39.90 -20.41 5.55
N PRO A 141 39.81 -21.75 5.64
CA PRO A 141 40.21 -22.50 6.85
C PRO A 141 41.61 -22.12 7.37
N ASP A 142 42.49 -21.68 6.48
CA ASP A 142 43.89 -21.35 6.76
C ASP A 142 44.13 -19.91 7.27
N GLN A 143 43.10 -19.05 7.34
CA GLN A 143 43.19 -17.63 7.74
C GLN A 143 42.54 -17.32 9.09
N ALA A 144 41.91 -18.30 9.76
CA ALA A 144 41.31 -18.13 11.08
C ALA A 144 42.41 -17.94 12.15
N THR A 145 42.76 -16.68 12.41
CA THR A 145 43.86 -16.30 13.33
C THR A 145 43.41 -16.31 14.80
N GLU A 146 42.10 -16.44 15.04
CA GLU A 146 41.50 -16.58 16.36
C GLU A 146 40.80 -17.94 16.46
N THR A 147 41.06 -18.70 17.52
CA THR A 147 40.27 -19.89 17.84
C THR A 147 38.83 -19.45 18.05
N PRO A 148 37.87 -19.80 17.16
CA PRO A 148 36.49 -19.41 17.37
C PRO A 148 36.01 -19.96 18.71
N ALA A 149 35.29 -19.13 19.47
CA ALA A 149 34.60 -19.61 20.66
C ALA A 149 33.81 -20.88 20.29
N LYS A 150 33.90 -21.93 21.11
CA LYS A 150 33.27 -23.22 20.82
C LYS A 150 31.75 -23.03 20.75
N VAL A 151 31.20 -23.00 19.54
CA VAL A 151 29.75 -22.96 19.31
C VAL A 151 29.19 -24.38 19.56
N ASP A 152 28.30 -24.52 20.55
CA ASP A 152 27.61 -25.78 20.84
C ASP A 152 26.13 -25.68 20.46
N LEU A 153 25.82 -26.18 19.25
CA LEU A 153 24.45 -26.31 18.75
C LEU A 153 23.87 -27.71 18.98
N ALA A 154 24.66 -28.66 19.48
CA ALA A 154 24.27 -30.06 19.60
C ALA A 154 23.61 -30.36 20.96
N THR A 155 24.07 -29.70 22.02
CA THR A 155 23.52 -29.88 23.37
C THR A 155 22.33 -28.95 23.57
N THR A 156 21.11 -29.48 23.51
CA THR A 156 19.88 -28.67 23.66
C THR A 156 19.34 -28.71 25.09
N THR A 157 18.75 -27.60 25.54
CA THR A 157 18.01 -27.47 26.80
C THR A 157 16.50 -27.32 26.53
N ALA A 158 15.70 -27.32 27.60
CA ALA A 158 14.25 -27.15 27.50
C ALA A 158 13.83 -25.73 27.02
N TRP A 159 14.73 -24.75 27.07
CA TRP A 159 14.47 -23.37 26.65
C TRP A 159 14.85 -23.08 25.20
N ASP A 160 15.50 -24.04 24.52
CA ASP A 160 16.01 -23.87 23.18
C ASP A 160 14.94 -24.15 22.10
N PHE A 161 15.18 -23.61 20.91
CA PHE A 161 14.37 -23.80 19.70
C PHE A 161 15.24 -24.45 18.61
N PRO A 162 15.62 -25.74 18.73
CA PRO A 162 16.78 -26.28 18.02
C PRO A 162 16.55 -26.58 16.53
N GLN A 163 15.31 -26.52 16.03
CA GLN A 163 14.98 -26.87 14.66
C GLN A 163 13.80 -26.06 14.14
N PHE A 164 13.51 -26.18 12.83
CA PHE A 164 12.36 -25.56 12.19
C PHE A 164 11.06 -25.91 12.93
N LEU A 165 10.30 -24.88 13.31
CA LEU A 165 9.09 -24.97 14.13
C LEU A 165 9.31 -25.50 15.57
N GLY A 166 10.54 -25.52 16.08
CA GLY A 166 10.84 -25.75 17.49
C GLY A 166 11.10 -27.22 17.83
N PRO A 167 11.28 -27.56 19.11
CA PRO A 167 11.70 -28.90 19.54
C PRO A 167 10.78 -30.01 19.04
N ASN A 168 9.46 -29.76 18.98
CA ASN A 168 8.44 -30.71 18.52
C ASN A 168 7.84 -30.35 17.16
N ARG A 169 8.37 -29.35 16.47
CA ARG A 169 7.87 -28.82 15.19
C ARG A 169 6.43 -28.28 15.24
N ASP A 170 6.04 -27.70 16.36
CA ASP A 170 4.70 -27.20 16.69
C ASP A 170 4.66 -25.71 17.03
N LEU A 171 5.75 -24.98 16.73
CA LEU A 171 5.96 -23.55 17.02
C LEU A 171 5.91 -23.19 18.51
N GLN A 172 6.23 -24.12 19.41
CA GLN A 172 6.11 -23.90 20.86
C GLN A 172 7.38 -24.26 21.64
N VAL A 173 7.64 -23.48 22.70
CA VAL A 173 8.62 -23.78 23.75
C VAL A 173 7.92 -23.66 25.10
N THR A 174 7.60 -24.78 25.72
CA THR A 174 6.77 -24.82 26.94
C THR A 174 7.51 -24.40 28.21
N ALA A 175 8.85 -24.46 28.20
CA ALA A 175 9.66 -24.08 29.36
C ALA A 175 9.80 -22.57 29.55
N VAL A 176 9.50 -21.77 28.52
CA VAL A 176 9.59 -20.30 28.56
C VAL A 176 8.23 -19.72 28.93
N LYS A 177 8.21 -18.86 29.96
CA LYS A 177 7.02 -18.10 30.38
C LYS A 177 7.30 -16.62 30.21
N LEU A 178 6.58 -15.98 29.30
CA LEU A 178 6.66 -14.55 29.06
C LEU A 178 5.58 -13.82 29.87
N SER A 179 5.88 -12.62 30.36
CA SER A 179 4.86 -11.73 30.94
C SER A 179 3.78 -11.46 29.88
N GLN A 180 2.52 -11.45 30.30
CA GLN A 180 1.39 -11.09 29.43
C GLN A 180 0.99 -9.61 29.57
N ASN A 181 1.50 -8.91 30.61
CA ASN A 181 1.15 -7.52 30.86
C ASN A 181 2.19 -6.59 30.24
N TRP A 182 2.09 -6.40 28.92
CA TRP A 182 3.03 -5.56 28.17
C TRP A 182 2.73 -4.06 28.32
N ASP A 183 1.59 -3.68 28.90
CA ASP A 183 1.25 -2.29 29.18
C ASP A 183 2.10 -1.72 30.34
N SER A 184 2.26 -2.50 31.41
CA SER A 184 3.07 -2.07 32.57
C SER A 184 4.51 -2.56 32.52
N ASP A 185 4.77 -3.68 31.83
CA ASP A 185 6.08 -4.32 31.75
C ASP A 185 6.42 -4.73 30.32
N PRO A 186 6.68 -3.74 29.43
CA PRO A 186 7.00 -4.02 28.04
C PRO A 186 8.37 -4.71 27.92
N PRO A 187 8.55 -5.64 26.95
CA PRO A 187 9.84 -6.27 26.73
C PRO A 187 10.91 -5.24 26.36
N GLN A 188 12.11 -5.40 26.92
CA GLN A 188 13.25 -4.55 26.63
C GLN A 188 14.10 -5.13 25.50
N GLN A 189 14.53 -4.29 24.54
CA GLN A 189 15.44 -4.71 23.48
C GLN A 189 16.84 -4.95 24.07
N LEU A 190 17.25 -6.22 24.19
CA LEU A 190 18.58 -6.59 24.70
C LEU A 190 19.70 -6.39 23.65
N TRP A 191 19.40 -6.70 22.39
CA TRP A 191 20.32 -6.56 21.27
C TRP A 191 19.55 -6.35 19.97
N ARG A 192 20.27 -5.92 18.93
CA ARG A 192 19.74 -5.81 17.57
C ARG A 192 20.88 -6.10 16.59
N GLN A 193 20.62 -7.01 15.65
CA GLN A 193 21.55 -7.39 14.61
C GLN A 193 20.94 -7.07 13.23
N PRO A 194 21.64 -6.33 12.36
CA PRO A 194 21.26 -6.22 10.96
C PRO A 194 21.35 -7.59 10.29
N ILE A 195 20.25 -8.02 9.68
CA ILE A 195 20.12 -9.26 8.94
C ILE A 195 19.63 -8.94 7.52
N GLY A 196 20.03 -9.75 6.55
CA GLY A 196 19.61 -9.68 5.17
C GLY A 196 18.13 -9.99 4.94
N ALA A 197 17.73 -10.03 3.66
CA ALA A 197 16.36 -10.34 3.26
C ALA A 197 16.08 -11.86 3.33
N GLY A 198 14.84 -12.26 3.03
CA GLY A 198 14.50 -13.67 2.76
C GLY A 198 14.66 -14.64 3.93
N TRP A 199 14.70 -14.14 5.18
CA TRP A 199 15.00 -14.98 6.33
C TRP A 199 13.87 -15.94 6.71
N SER A 200 14.27 -17.09 7.28
CA SER A 200 13.36 -18.09 7.84
C SER A 200 13.22 -17.92 9.36
N SER A 201 12.36 -18.72 9.98
CA SER A 201 12.38 -18.86 11.45
C SER A 201 13.77 -19.24 11.94
N PHE A 202 14.16 -18.75 13.11
CA PHE A 202 15.44 -19.09 13.72
C PHE A 202 15.42 -20.48 14.37
N ALA A 203 16.54 -21.18 14.29
CA ALA A 203 16.90 -22.23 15.23
C ALA A 203 17.86 -21.65 16.27
N ALA A 204 17.48 -21.66 17.55
CA ALA A 204 18.25 -21.05 18.62
C ALA A 204 18.65 -22.07 19.69
N VAL A 205 19.94 -22.19 19.97
CA VAL A 205 20.50 -23.12 20.97
C VAL A 205 21.64 -22.45 21.72
N ASN A 206 21.63 -22.50 23.05
CA ASN A 206 22.74 -22.04 23.90
C ASN A 206 23.21 -20.60 23.61
N GLY A 207 22.27 -19.71 23.27
CA GLY A 207 22.58 -18.31 22.97
C GLY A 207 23.06 -18.02 21.54
N PHE A 208 23.10 -19.04 20.67
CA PHE A 208 23.38 -18.89 19.25
C PHE A 208 22.10 -19.01 18.44
N ALA A 209 21.95 -18.18 17.41
CA ALA A 209 20.77 -18.18 16.55
C ALA A 209 21.16 -18.41 15.09
N VAL A 210 20.69 -19.52 14.53
CA VAL A 210 20.91 -19.90 13.14
C VAL A 210 19.67 -19.59 12.31
N THR A 211 19.85 -18.96 11.16
CA THR A 211 18.79 -18.76 10.18
C THR A 211 19.36 -18.69 8.77
N LEU A 212 18.45 -18.69 7.80
CA LEU A 212 18.73 -18.31 6.42
C LEU A 212 18.65 -16.79 6.29
N GLU A 213 19.48 -16.19 5.46
CA GLU A 213 19.34 -14.81 5.02
C GLU A 213 19.84 -14.66 3.58
N GLN A 214 19.48 -13.56 2.94
CA GLN A 214 19.97 -13.17 1.63
C GLN A 214 20.72 -11.84 1.74
N ARG A 215 21.92 -11.76 1.17
CA ARG A 215 22.68 -10.50 1.01
C ARG A 215 22.97 -10.27 -0.46
N GLY A 216 22.15 -9.43 -1.11
CA GLY A 216 22.22 -9.27 -2.56
C GLY A 216 21.91 -10.58 -3.26
N ASP A 217 22.83 -11.09 -4.09
CA ASP A 217 22.62 -12.32 -4.86
C ASP A 217 22.98 -13.61 -4.10
N GLU A 218 23.45 -13.50 -2.85
CA GLU A 218 23.90 -14.66 -2.06
C GLU A 218 22.88 -15.10 -1.02
N GLU A 219 22.51 -16.38 -1.05
CA GLU A 219 21.79 -17.06 0.03
C GLU A 219 22.78 -17.64 1.04
N LEU A 220 22.60 -17.31 2.32
CA LEU A 220 23.52 -17.63 3.40
C LEU A 220 22.79 -18.38 4.52
N VAL A 221 23.49 -19.31 5.15
CA VAL A 221 23.13 -19.82 6.48
C VAL A 221 24.06 -19.14 7.48
N THR A 222 23.50 -18.29 8.34
CA THR A 222 24.27 -17.51 9.30
C THR A 222 23.96 -17.90 10.72
N CYS A 223 24.99 -17.89 11.56
CA CYS A 223 24.89 -18.04 13.01
C CYS A 223 25.32 -16.72 13.66
N TYR A 224 24.47 -16.19 14.54
CA TYR A 224 24.74 -15.01 15.36
C TYR A 224 24.91 -15.40 16.83
#